data_AF-A0A2M9PB39-F1
#
_entry.id   AF-A0A2M9PB39-F1
#
_cell.length_a   1.000
_cell.length_b   1.000
_cell.length_c   1.000
_cell.angle_alpha   90.00
_cell.angle_beta   90.00
_cell.angle_gamma   90.00
#
_symmetry.space_group_name_H-M   'P 1'
#
loop_
_entity.id
_entity.type
_entity.pdbx_description
1 polymer ?
#
loop_
_entity_poly.entity_id
_entity_poly.type
_entity_poly.pdbx_seq_one_letter_code
_entity_poly.pdbx_strand_id
1 'polypeptide(L)'
;NTVRFGVETQYLHACRENFIVELARHDMGKRDIVPNINFFMNVPISPDGTMTIDDGVSHPGDHVEMVAEMDVLCVISNCPQINNPCNGFDPTPIRVTIRD
;
A
#
# COMPACT_ATOMS: atom_id res chain seq x y z
N ASN A 1 -11.02 -3.35 5.37
CA ASN A 1 -11.36 -4.73 4.97
C ASN A 1 -12.84 -5.03 5.11
N THR A 2 -13.45 -4.82 6.29
CA THR A 2 -14.87 -5.15 6.55
C THR A 2 -15.90 -4.66 5.53
N VAL A 3 -15.76 -3.42 5.05
CA VAL A 3 -16.69 -2.83 4.05
C VAL A 3 -16.66 -3.57 2.72
N ARG A 4 -15.50 -4.10 2.30
CA ARG A 4 -15.32 -4.69 0.97
C ARG A 4 -15.37 -6.22 0.98
N PHE A 5 -14.87 -6.84 2.06
CA PHE A 5 -14.63 -8.27 2.14
C PHE A 5 -15.42 -8.97 3.26
N GLY A 6 -16.29 -8.27 3.99
CA GLY A 6 -17.10 -8.86 5.05
C GLY A 6 -16.53 -8.71 6.47
N VAL A 7 -17.40 -8.81 7.48
CA VAL A 7 -17.09 -8.51 8.89
C VAL A 7 -16.06 -9.47 9.51
N GLU A 8 -15.94 -10.68 8.97
CA GLU A 8 -14.94 -11.68 9.32
C GLU A 8 -13.51 -11.17 9.13
N THR A 9 -13.31 -10.21 8.22
CA THR A 9 -12.00 -9.61 7.95
C THR A 9 -11.62 -8.48 8.91
N GLN A 10 -12.38 -8.24 9.99
CA GLN A 10 -12.17 -7.12 10.92
C GLN A 10 -10.80 -7.12 11.62
N TYR A 11 -10.20 -8.29 11.81
CA TYR A 11 -8.88 -8.44 12.44
C TYR A 11 -7.74 -8.48 11.43
N LEU A 12 -8.04 -8.46 10.13
CA LEU A 12 -7.02 -8.37 9.09
C LEU A 12 -6.62 -6.90 8.94
N HIS A 13 -5.37 -6.60 9.26
CA HIS A 13 -4.81 -5.25 9.15
C HIS A 13 -4.84 -4.72 7.70
N ALA A 14 -4.90 -3.41 7.52
CA ALA A 14 -4.69 -2.76 6.23
C ALA A 14 -3.61 -1.67 6.34
N CYS A 15 -3.14 -1.17 5.18
CA CYS A 15 -2.13 -0.12 5.13
C CYS A 15 -2.53 1.12 5.93
N ARG A 16 -3.82 1.41 6.00
CA ARG A 16 -4.32 2.58 6.73
C ARG A 16 -4.03 2.48 8.22
N GLU A 17 -4.18 1.32 8.84
CA GLU A 17 -3.81 1.11 10.24
C GLU A 17 -2.29 1.24 10.44
N ASN A 18 -1.48 0.69 9.52
CA ASN A 18 -0.02 0.83 9.57
C ASN A 18 0.41 2.31 9.52
N PHE A 19 -0.19 3.11 8.62
CA PHE A 19 0.06 4.54 8.54
C PHE A 19 -0.33 5.28 9.83
N ILE A 20 -1.47 4.95 10.44
CA ILE A 20 -1.89 5.57 11.70
C ILE A 20 -0.86 5.30 12.80
N VAL A 21 -0.37 4.06 12.91
CA VAL A 21 0.60 3.68 13.94
C VAL A 21 1.91 4.43 13.76
N GLU A 22 2.43 4.51 12.53
CA GLU A 22 3.72 5.16 12.29
C GLU A 22 3.63 6.68 12.38
N LEU A 23 2.59 7.29 11.81
CA LEU A 23 2.40 8.75 11.84
C LEU A 23 2.09 9.29 13.24
N ALA A 24 1.51 8.48 14.14
CA ALA A 24 1.29 8.88 15.52
C ALA A 24 2.61 9.24 16.26
N ARG A 25 3.75 8.73 15.79
CA ARG A 25 5.08 9.05 16.32
C ARG A 25 5.55 10.46 15.96
N HIS A 26 4.84 11.11 15.04
CA HIS A 26 5.10 12.46 14.53
C HIS A 26 3.93 13.41 14.86
N ASP A 27 3.14 13.12 15.89
CA ASP A 27 1.97 13.90 16.32
C ASP A 27 0.89 14.05 15.23
N MET A 28 0.90 13.16 14.23
CA MET A 28 -0.06 13.11 13.15
C MET A 28 -1.12 12.04 13.40
N GLY A 29 -2.34 12.27 12.92
CA GLY A 29 -3.47 11.39 13.11
C GLY A 29 -4.19 11.01 11.82
N LYS A 30 -5.35 10.39 11.98
CA LYS A 30 -6.19 9.90 10.86
C LYS A 30 -6.52 10.97 9.80
N ARG A 31 -6.54 12.25 10.19
CA ARG A 31 -6.86 13.39 9.32
C ARG A 31 -5.71 13.76 8.39
N ASP A 32 -4.48 13.41 8.76
CA ASP A 32 -3.26 13.76 8.05
C ASP A 32 -2.88 12.70 7.00
N ILE A 33 -3.63 11.60 6.94
CA ILE A 33 -3.44 10.51 5.98
C ILE A 33 -4.19 10.85 4.69
N VAL A 34 -3.43 11.14 3.63
CA VAL A 34 -3.90 11.37 2.26
C VAL A 34 -3.90 10.07 1.44
N PRO A 35 -4.47 10.05 0.22
CA PRO A 35 -4.31 8.91 -0.69
C PRO A 35 -2.83 8.62 -0.96
N ASN A 36 -2.42 7.36 -0.75
CA ASN A 36 -1.06 6.92 -0.99
C ASN A 36 -0.87 6.48 -2.46
N ILE A 37 0.39 6.45 -2.90
CA ILE A 37 0.79 5.73 -4.10
C ILE A 37 0.88 4.23 -3.74
N ASN A 38 0.31 3.37 -4.59
CA ASN A 38 0.40 1.92 -4.45
C ASN A 38 1.39 1.37 -5.47
N PHE A 39 2.67 1.29 -5.11
CA PHE A 39 3.68 0.72 -5.99
C PHE A 39 3.39 -0.75 -6.28
N PHE A 40 3.65 -1.18 -7.52
CA PHE A 40 3.48 -2.54 -8.03
C PHE A 40 2.05 -3.10 -8.03
N MET A 41 1.06 -2.35 -7.53
CA MET A 41 -0.35 -2.75 -7.59
C MET A 41 -0.90 -2.57 -9.01
N ASN A 42 -1.53 -3.61 -9.55
CA ASN A 42 -2.16 -3.59 -10.87
C ASN A 42 -3.68 -3.33 -10.74
N VAL A 43 -4.15 -2.19 -11.25
CA VAL A 43 -5.57 -1.82 -11.26
C VAL A 43 -5.98 -1.33 -12.66
N PRO A 44 -6.24 -2.23 -13.61
CA PRO A 44 -6.69 -1.84 -14.94
C PRO A 44 -8.06 -1.15 -14.89
N ILE A 45 -8.23 -0.16 -15.77
CA ILE A 45 -9.49 0.53 -15.99
C ILE A 45 -10.04 0.08 -17.34
N SER A 46 -11.22 -0.54 -17.30
CA SER A 46 -11.92 -0.99 -18.50
C SER A 46 -12.54 0.19 -19.26
N PRO A 47 -12.88 0.06 -20.56
CA PRO A 47 -13.47 1.15 -21.35
C PRO A 47 -14.78 1.72 -20.79
N ASP A 48 -15.51 0.93 -19.99
CA ASP A 48 -16.73 1.33 -19.30
C ASP A 48 -16.48 2.03 -17.95
N GLY A 49 -15.21 2.20 -17.56
CA GLY A 49 -14.80 2.80 -16.30
C GLY A 49 -14.69 1.82 -15.13
N THR A 50 -14.94 0.52 -15.34
CA THR A 50 -14.80 -0.50 -14.29
C THR A 50 -13.33 -0.65 -13.89
N MET A 51 -13.06 -0.62 -12.59
CA MET A 51 -11.73 -0.83 -12.00
C MET A 51 -11.68 -2.18 -11.31
N THR A 52 -10.71 -3.00 -11.67
CA THR A 52 -10.51 -4.33 -11.07
C THR A 52 -9.15 -4.37 -10.40
N ILE A 53 -9.06 -4.99 -9.22
CA ILE A 53 -7.75 -5.31 -8.63
C ILE A 53 -7.31 -6.62 -9.25
N ASP A 54 -6.20 -6.58 -9.96
CA ASP A 54 -5.67 -7.70 -10.72
C ASP A 54 -4.33 -8.17 -10.11
N ASP A 55 -3.82 -9.29 -10.62
CA ASP A 55 -2.53 -9.82 -10.21
C ASP A 55 -1.41 -8.79 -10.43
N GLY A 56 -0.51 -8.70 -9.45
CA GLY A 56 0.70 -7.91 -9.55
C GLY A 56 1.56 -8.37 -10.73
N VAL A 57 2.06 -7.42 -11.52
CA VAL A 57 2.87 -7.70 -12.72
C VAL A 57 4.39 -7.63 -12.46
N SER A 58 4.77 -7.27 -11.23
CA SER A 58 6.17 -7.13 -10.79
C SER A 58 6.79 -8.45 -10.39
N HIS A 59 8.12 -8.55 -10.53
CA HIS A 59 8.93 -9.71 -10.17
C HIS A 59 9.94 -9.36 -9.05
N PRO A 60 10.47 -10.37 -8.33
CA PRO A 60 11.54 -10.16 -7.38
C PRO A 60 12.74 -9.43 -8.01
N GLY A 61 13.12 -8.28 -7.43
CA GLY A 61 14.23 -7.44 -7.92
C GLY A 61 13.78 -6.19 -8.70
N ASP A 62 12.50 -6.13 -9.12
CA ASP A 62 11.93 -4.90 -9.64
C ASP A 62 11.96 -3.82 -8.54
N HIS A 63 12.27 -2.59 -8.93
CA HIS A 63 12.37 -1.48 -8.00
C HIS A 63 11.86 -0.19 -8.62
N VAL A 64 11.48 0.74 -7.76
CA VAL A 64 11.24 2.14 -8.08
C VAL A 64 12.28 2.95 -7.33
N GLU A 65 12.93 3.87 -8.04
CA GLU A 65 13.84 4.85 -7.46
C GLU A 65 13.19 6.23 -7.54
N MET A 66 13.32 7.00 -6.45
CA MET A 66 12.73 8.33 -6.34
C MET A 66 13.76 9.29 -5.79
N VAL A 67 13.73 10.53 -6.26
CA VAL A 67 14.53 11.63 -5.74
C VAL A 67 13.65 12.46 -4.80
N ALA A 68 14.15 12.74 -3.60
CA ALA A 68 13.54 13.71 -2.71
C ALA A 68 13.99 15.13 -3.12
N GLU A 69 13.14 15.85 -3.83
CA GLU A 69 13.41 17.24 -4.29
C GLU A 69 13.42 18.27 -3.14
N MET A 70 13.02 17.84 -1.94
CA MET A 70 13.00 18.62 -0.70
C MET A 70 13.06 17.67 0.51
N ASP A 71 13.19 18.24 1.71
CA ASP A 71 13.04 17.46 2.95
C ASP A 71 11.62 16.87 3.03
N VAL A 72 11.55 15.55 3.21
CA VAL A 72 10.28 14.80 3.26
C VAL A 72 10.22 13.87 4.46
N LEU A 73 9.01 13.70 5.00
CA LEU A 73 8.66 12.56 5.84
C LEU A 73 8.03 11.48 4.96
N CYS A 74 8.79 10.42 4.65
CA CYS A 74 8.29 9.29 3.87
C CYS A 74 7.79 8.17 4.79
N VAL A 75 6.55 7.72 4.59
CA VAL A 75 5.96 6.60 5.32
C VAL A 75 5.57 5.51 4.32
N ILE A 76 6.11 4.31 4.53
CA ILE A 76 5.87 3.15 3.68
C ILE A 76 5.16 2.08 4.49
N SER A 77 4.08 1.53 3.95
CA SER A 77 3.42 0.34 4.47
C SER A 77 3.65 -0.81 3.50
N ASN A 78 4.31 -1.88 3.95
CA ASN A 78 4.26 -3.14 3.22
C ASN A 78 2.84 -3.70 3.31
N CYS A 79 2.11 -3.71 2.19
CA CYS A 79 0.67 -3.97 2.19
C CYS A 79 0.34 -5.40 2.66
N PRO A 80 -0.42 -5.58 3.76
CA PRO A 80 -0.70 -6.91 4.32
C PRO A 80 -1.91 -7.61 3.66
N GLN A 81 -2.35 -7.14 2.49
CA GLN A 81 -3.60 -7.58 1.90
C GLN A 81 -3.52 -9.02 1.38
N ILE A 82 -4.48 -9.84 1.79
CA ILE A 82 -4.65 -11.25 1.38
C ILE A 82 -6.05 -11.54 0.83
N ASN A 83 -6.96 -10.58 0.82
CA ASN A 83 -8.35 -10.78 0.39
C ASN A 83 -8.56 -10.49 -1.10
N ASN A 84 -7.51 -10.18 -1.85
CA ASN A 84 -7.54 -9.90 -3.29
C ASN A 84 -6.15 -10.20 -3.91
N PRO A 85 -6.04 -10.25 -5.25
CA PRO A 85 -4.82 -10.74 -5.92
C PRO A 85 -3.64 -9.75 -5.95
N CYS A 86 -3.77 -8.53 -5.40
CA CYS A 86 -2.76 -7.49 -5.62
C CYS A 86 -1.33 -7.86 -5.21
N ASN A 87 -1.20 -8.79 -4.25
CA ASN A 87 0.08 -9.29 -3.74
C ASN A 87 0.20 -10.82 -3.91
N GLY A 88 -0.53 -11.42 -4.86
CA GLY A 88 -0.54 -12.87 -5.06
C GLY A 88 -1.08 -13.67 -3.87
N PHE A 89 -1.89 -13.04 -3.01
CA PHE A 89 -2.43 -13.60 -1.76
C PHE A 89 -1.39 -13.97 -0.68
N ASP A 90 -0.09 -13.76 -0.95
CA ASP A 90 1.02 -14.06 -0.04
C ASP A 90 2.01 -12.88 0.01
N PRO A 91 1.78 -11.90 0.91
CA PRO A 91 2.63 -10.72 1.03
C PRO A 91 4.09 -11.09 1.36
N THR A 92 5.02 -10.61 0.53
CA THR A 92 6.45 -10.86 0.69
C THR A 92 7.18 -9.66 1.30
N PRO A 93 8.39 -9.85 1.87
CA PRO A 93 9.20 -8.74 2.37
C PRO A 93 9.62 -7.78 1.25
N ILE A 94 9.55 -6.47 1.53
CA ILE A 94 10.13 -5.42 0.67
C ILE A 94 11.43 -4.89 1.26
N ARG A 95 12.27 -4.28 0.41
CA ARG A 95 13.48 -3.58 0.82
C ARG A 95 13.36 -2.10 0.49
N VAL A 96 13.60 -1.26 1.48
CA VAL A 96 13.74 0.20 1.31
C VAL A 96 15.20 0.57 1.56
N THR A 97 15.81 1.32 0.66
CA THR A 97 17.15 1.88 0.84
C THR A 97 17.11 3.38 0.65
N ILE A 98 17.77 4.12 1.54
CA ILE A 98 17.96 5.57 1.46
C ILE A 98 19.45 5.82 1.21
N ARG A 99 19.77 6.72 0.27
CA ARG A 99 21.14 7.00 -0.18
C ARG A 99 21.25 8.49 -0.50
N ASP A 100 22.47 9.02 -0.43
CA ASP A 100 22.83 10.41 -0.74
C ASP A 100 23.22 10.59 -2.21
#